data_AF-A0A392TSH4-F1
#
_entry.id   AF-A0A392TSH4-F1
#
_cell.length_a   1.000
_cell.length_b   1.000
_cell.length_c   1.000
_cell.angle_alpha   90.00
_cell.angle_beta   90.00
_cell.angle_gamma   90.00
#
_symmetry.space_group_name_H-M   'P 1'
#
loop_
_entity.id
_entity.type
_entity.pdbx_description
1 polymer ?
#
loop_
_entity_poly.entity_id
_entity_poly.type
_entity_poly.pdbx_seq_one_letter_code
_entity_poly.pdbx_strand_id
1 'polypeptide(L)'
;TSRKNRRVDDVEDPDNSLGAGLHKLTPGVPATKFVLPPAFSHGQLFDGDTKMTISPADEAILADIGPEAIRGEIANHSMAVFKLLE
;
A
#
# COMPACT_ATOMS: atom_id res chain seq x y z
N THR A 1 -9.09 28.17 30.64
CA THR A 1 -8.63 28.70 29.35
C THR A 1 -7.40 27.92 28.90
N SER A 2 -7.29 27.66 27.59
CA SER A 2 -6.07 27.33 26.83
C SER A 2 -5.27 26.05 27.14
N ARG A 3 -5.49 25.00 26.33
CA ARG A 3 -4.54 23.91 26.06
C ARG A 3 -3.31 24.49 25.35
N LYS A 4 -2.12 24.36 25.94
CA LYS A 4 -0.85 24.80 25.34
C LYS A 4 -0.19 23.62 24.62
N ASN A 5 -0.36 23.58 23.30
CA ASN A 5 0.31 22.64 22.40
C ASN A 5 1.81 22.92 22.39
N ARG A 6 2.62 21.90 22.70
CA ARG A 6 4.08 21.91 22.59
C ARG A 6 4.42 21.81 21.10
N ARG A 7 4.86 22.92 20.52
CA ARG A 7 5.45 22.98 19.18
C ARG A 7 6.73 22.16 19.24
N VAL A 8 6.85 21.15 18.37
CA VAL A 8 8.13 20.50 18.11
C VAL A 8 8.83 21.39 17.11
N ASP A 9 9.93 21.99 17.56
CA ASP A 9 10.76 22.89 16.78
C ASP A 9 11.28 22.18 15.52
N ASP A 10 11.13 22.90 14.41
CA ASP A 10 11.81 22.69 13.15
C ASP A 10 13.33 22.66 13.41
N VAL A 11 13.94 21.48 13.28
CA VAL A 11 15.37 21.36 13.05
C VAL A 11 15.53 21.04 11.57
N GLU A 12 15.53 22.11 10.76
CA GLU A 12 16.04 22.07 9.40
C GLU A 12 17.56 21.89 9.48
N ASP A 13 18.01 20.65 9.31
CA ASP A 13 19.39 20.34 8.94
C ASP A 13 19.54 20.57 7.42
N PRO A 14 20.30 21.58 6.98
CA PRO A 14 20.36 21.96 5.57
C PRO A 14 21.12 20.96 4.69
N ASP A 15 21.75 19.92 5.26
CA ASP A 15 22.55 18.94 4.52
C ASP A 15 21.91 17.54 4.42
N ASN A 16 20.70 17.34 4.92
CA ASN A 16 20.03 16.03 4.82
C ASN A 16 19.33 15.84 3.47
N SER A 17 20.14 15.60 2.43
CA SER A 17 19.81 14.89 1.18
C SER A 17 18.31 14.80 0.82
N LEU A 18 17.70 15.93 0.44
CA LEU A 18 16.39 16.01 -0.21
C LEU A 18 16.43 15.53 -1.68
N GLY A 19 17.44 14.74 -2.06
CA GLY A 19 17.72 14.33 -3.44
C GLY A 19 16.95 13.13 -3.96
N ALA A 20 16.15 12.44 -3.14
CA ALA A 20 15.36 11.28 -3.57
C ALA A 20 13.86 11.49 -3.29
N GLY A 21 13.27 12.41 -4.06
CA GLY A 21 11.84 12.64 -4.28
C GLY A 21 10.84 12.00 -3.33
N LEU A 22 10.35 12.77 -2.35
CA LEU A 22 9.07 12.51 -1.69
C LEU A 22 7.96 12.50 -2.76
N HIS A 23 7.50 11.33 -3.19
CA HIS A 23 6.34 11.22 -4.06
C HIS A 23 5.12 11.67 -3.23
N LYS A 24 4.63 12.90 -3.47
CA LYS A 24 3.47 13.44 -2.76
C LYS A 24 2.19 12.72 -3.20
N LEU A 25 1.91 11.57 -2.59
CA LEU A 25 0.61 10.93 -2.70
C LEU A 25 -0.41 11.78 -1.94
N THR A 26 -1.41 12.30 -2.66
CA THR A 26 -2.51 13.04 -2.03
C THR A 26 -3.50 12.03 -1.46
N PRO A 27 -3.84 12.08 -0.16
CA PRO A 27 -4.82 11.16 0.42
C PRO A 27 -6.14 11.19 -0.35
N GLY A 28 -6.67 10.02 -0.71
CA GLY A 28 -7.94 9.89 -1.44
C GLY A 28 -7.86 10.08 -2.96
N VAL A 29 -6.69 10.38 -3.53
CA VAL A 29 -6.50 10.52 -4.98
C VAL A 29 -5.65 9.35 -5.51
N PRO A 30 -6.12 8.60 -6.51
CA PRO A 30 -5.31 7.56 -7.15
C PRO A 30 -4.03 8.15 -7.74
N ALA A 31 -2.89 7.54 -7.41
CA ALA A 31 -1.60 7.97 -7.94
C ALA A 31 -1.45 7.55 -9.40
N THR A 32 -1.02 8.48 -10.26
CA THR A 32 -0.65 8.15 -11.66
C THR A 32 0.59 7.28 -11.74
N LYS A 33 1.47 7.36 -10.73
CA LYS A 33 2.65 6.50 -10.58
C LYS A 33 2.93 6.28 -9.10
N PHE A 34 2.94 5.02 -8.69
CA PHE A 34 3.37 4.61 -7.35
C PHE A 34 4.83 4.17 -7.42
N VAL A 35 5.71 4.89 -6.74
CA VAL A 35 7.12 4.48 -6.57
C VAL A 35 7.23 3.88 -5.17
N LEU A 36 7.65 2.62 -5.11
CA LEU A 36 7.93 1.96 -3.84
C LEU A 36 9.12 2.68 -3.17
N PRO A 37 8.97 3.15 -1.92
CA PRO A 37 10.10 3.76 -1.23
C PRO A 37 11.26 2.76 -1.16
N PRO A 38 12.52 3.20 -1.34
CA PRO A 38 13.68 2.30 -1.31
C PRO A 38 13.75 1.40 -0.07
N ALA A 39 13.27 1.88 1.08
CA ALA A 39 13.15 1.09 2.32
C ALA A 39 12.36 -0.22 2.16
N PHE A 40 11.42 -0.31 1.22
CA PHE A 40 10.65 -1.52 0.91
C PHE A 40 11.33 -2.42 -0.15
N SER A 41 12.42 -1.97 -0.77
CA SER A 41 13.09 -2.70 -1.86
C SER A 41 14.33 -3.50 -1.42
N HIS A 42 14.84 -3.27 -0.21
CA HIS A 42 16.15 -3.78 0.22
C HIS A 42 16.13 -5.14 0.95
N GLY A 43 15.02 -5.86 0.98
CA GLY A 43 14.94 -7.17 1.64
C GLY A 43 13.59 -7.86 1.49
N GLN A 44 13.46 -9.02 2.15
CA GLN A 44 12.21 -9.77 2.21
C GLN A 44 11.16 -8.95 3.00
N LEU A 45 10.10 -8.52 2.31
CA LEU A 45 9.01 -7.73 2.91
C LEU A 45 8.07 -8.56 3.79
N PHE A 46 7.88 -9.83 3.42
CA PHE A 46 7.03 -10.78 4.11
C PHE A 46 7.79 -12.08 4.29
N ASP A 47 7.84 -12.58 5.51
CA ASP A 47 8.35 -13.90 5.85
C ASP A 47 7.19 -14.92 5.97
N GLY A 48 7.53 -16.18 6.27
CA GLY A 48 6.53 -17.23 6.47
C GLY A 48 5.64 -17.01 7.69
N ASP A 49 6.05 -16.16 8.63
CA ASP A 49 5.32 -15.83 9.85
C ASP A 49 4.43 -14.60 9.68
N THR A 50 4.59 -13.86 8.58
CA THR A 50 3.82 -12.65 8.30
C THR A 50 2.38 -13.00 7.99
N LYS A 51 1.48 -12.61 8.90
CA LYS A 51 0.04 -12.81 8.73
C LYS A 51 -0.59 -11.61 8.03
N MET A 52 -1.13 -11.83 6.84
CA MET A 52 -2.03 -10.88 6.20
C MET A 52 -3.40 -10.95 6.89
N THR A 53 -3.90 -9.81 7.37
CA THR A 53 -5.21 -9.72 8.03
C THR A 53 -6.21 -9.00 7.15
N ILE A 54 -7.42 -9.53 7.09
CA ILE A 54 -8.56 -8.92 6.39
C ILE A 54 -9.45 -8.27 7.45
N SER A 55 -10.06 -7.12 7.14
CA SER A 55 -11.00 -6.51 8.06
C SER A 55 -12.28 -7.36 8.17
N PRO A 56 -12.98 -7.36 9.31
CA PRO A 56 -14.23 -8.14 9.44
C PRO A 56 -15.31 -7.76 8.41
N ALA A 57 -15.32 -6.48 7.99
CA ALA A 57 -16.24 -6.02 6.97
C ALA A 57 -15.92 -6.64 5.60
N ASP A 58 -14.64 -6.68 5.23
CA ASP A 58 -14.20 -7.27 3.98
C ASP A 58 -14.35 -8.80 3.98
N GLU A 59 -14.17 -9.44 5.14
CA GLU A 59 -14.43 -10.88 5.30
C GLU A 59 -15.91 -11.21 5.09
N ALA A 60 -16.83 -10.39 5.60
CA ALA A 60 -18.26 -10.55 5.35
C ALA A 60 -18.62 -10.38 3.87
N ILE A 61 -17.97 -9.42 3.18
CA ILE A 61 -18.14 -9.22 1.73
C ILE A 61 -17.65 -10.45 0.96
N LEU A 62 -16.47 -10.97 1.30
CA LEU A 62 -15.92 -12.17 0.65
C LEU A 62 -16.79 -13.41 0.88
N ALA A 63 -17.36 -13.54 2.08
CA ALA A 63 -18.28 -14.62 2.40
C ALA A 63 -19.57 -14.54 1.56
N ASP A 64 -20.10 -13.34 1.34
CA ASP A 64 -21.30 -13.10 0.52
C ASP A 64 -21.05 -13.37 -0.98
N ILE A 65 -19.88 -12.97 -1.51
CA ILE A 65 -19.49 -13.25 -2.90
C ILE A 65 -19.38 -14.77 -3.14
N GLY A 66 -18.85 -15.50 -2.17
CA GLY A 66 -18.71 -16.95 -2.23
C GLY A 66 -17.51 -17.44 -3.05
N PRO A 67 -17.04 -18.67 -2.79
CA PRO A 67 -15.76 -19.16 -3.29
C PRO A 67 -15.72 -19.37 -4.81
N GLU A 68 -16.85 -19.66 -5.45
CA GLU A 68 -16.91 -19.85 -6.91
C GLU A 68 -16.76 -18.55 -7.68
N ALA A 69 -17.43 -17.48 -7.24
CA ALA A 69 -17.33 -16.17 -7.88
C ALA A 69 -15.91 -15.61 -7.71
N ILE A 70 -15.29 -15.78 -6.54
CA ILE A 70 -13.88 -15.41 -6.31
C ILE A 70 -12.96 -16.16 -7.27
N ARG A 71 -13.12 -17.48 -7.42
CA ARG A 71 -12.31 -18.29 -8.35
C ARG A 71 -12.50 -17.86 -9.80
N GLY A 72 -13.75 -17.62 -10.22
CA GLY A 72 -14.08 -17.18 -11.57
C GLY A 72 -13.43 -15.84 -11.90
N GLU A 73 -13.48 -14.89 -10.98
CA GLU A 73 -12.88 -13.57 -11.15
C GLU A 73 -11.35 -13.63 -11.24
N ILE A 74 -10.70 -14.43 -10.39
CA ILE A 74 -9.25 -14.68 -10.45
C ILE A 74 -8.86 -15.32 -11.78
N ALA A 75 -9.59 -16.34 -12.24
CA ALA A 75 -9.33 -16.99 -13.52
C ALA A 75 -9.44 -16.00 -14.68
N ASN A 76 -10.49 -15.18 -14.69
CA ASN A 76 -10.72 -14.19 -15.75
C ASN A 76 -9.60 -13.13 -15.80
N HIS A 77 -9.17 -12.61 -14.65
CA HIS A 77 -8.14 -11.58 -14.59
C HIS A 77 -6.72 -12.13 -14.77
N SER A 78 -6.44 -13.36 -14.33
CA SER A 78 -5.14 -14.00 -14.56
C SER A 78 -4.93 -14.38 -16.03
N MET A 79 -5.98 -14.76 -16.76
CA MET A 79 -5.89 -14.99 -18.21
C MET A 79 -5.35 -13.78 -18.98
N ALA A 80 -5.68 -12.55 -18.58
CA ALA A 80 -5.17 -11.34 -19.21
C ALA A 80 -3.66 -11.18 -19.02
N VAL A 81 -3.15 -11.55 -17.85
CA VAL A 81 -1.71 -11.55 -17.54
C VAL A 81 -0.98 -12.60 -18.37
N PHE A 82 -1.54 -13.82 -18.47
CA PHE A 82 -0.94 -14.89 -19.27
C PHE A 82 -0.88 -14.54 -20.77
N LYS A 83 -1.90 -13.89 -21.32
CA LYS A 83 -1.90 -13.44 -22.72
C LYS A 83 -0.90 -12.32 -23.03
N LEU A 84 -0.48 -11.54 -22.03
CA LEU A 84 0.51 -10.47 -22.22
C LEU A 84 1.95 -11.00 -22.24
N LEU A 85 2.16 -12.23 -21.76
CA LEU A 85 3.46 -12.92 -21.74
C LEU A 85 3.68 -13.82 -22.97
N GLU A 86 2.70 -13.89 -23.88
CA GLU A 86 2.76 -14.58 -25.18
C GLU A 86 3.04 -13.58 -26.31
#